data_AF-A0A7D7LTZ3-F1
#
_entry.id   AF-A0A7D7LTZ3-F1
#
_cell.length_a   1.000
_cell.length_b   1.000
_cell.length_c   1.000
_cell.angle_alpha   90.00
_cell.angle_beta   90.00
_cell.angle_gamma   90.00
#
_symmetry.space_group_name_H-M   'P 1'
#
loop_
_entity.id
_entity.type
_entity.pdbx_description
1 polymer ?
#
loop_
_entity_poly.entity_id
_entity_poly.type
_entity_poly.pdbx_seq_one_letter_code
_entity_poly.pdbx_strand_id
1 'polypeptide(L)'
;MNKNYLFPAFVFFIGAVSVLLDWIIFWKKNYQGDFPELREAYINHFPNFLQPFFNSKLSTFFFVLACSAAGWIFLKQQHLIYKLLAVSSFLLAFWYLFTLM
;
A
#
# COMPACT_ATOMS: atom_id res chain seq x y z
N MET A 1 8.22 23.98 4.91
CA MET A 1 8.77 22.74 4.32
C MET A 1 8.74 22.87 2.81
N ASN A 2 9.80 22.41 2.13
CA ASN A 2 9.87 22.44 0.66
C ASN A 2 8.71 21.64 0.05
N LYS A 3 7.93 22.25 -0.85
CA LYS A 3 6.76 21.61 -1.49
C LYS A 3 7.13 20.36 -2.32
N ASN A 4 8.42 20.21 -2.64
CA ASN A 4 8.95 19.12 -3.47
C ASN A 4 8.76 17.73 -2.86
N TYR A 5 8.59 17.60 -1.53
CA TYR A 5 8.36 16.31 -0.87
C TYR A 5 6.89 15.88 -0.83
N LEU A 6 5.96 16.77 -1.16
CA LEU A 6 4.53 16.44 -1.22
C LEU A 6 4.20 15.59 -2.44
N PHE A 7 4.81 15.91 -3.58
CA PHE A 7 4.62 15.16 -4.82
C PHE A 7 4.97 13.66 -4.68
N PRO A 8 6.18 13.27 -4.23
CA PRO A 8 6.49 11.85 -4.04
C PRO A 8 5.60 11.20 -2.98
N ALA A 9 5.26 11.89 -1.89
CA ALA A 9 4.33 11.36 -0.88
C ALA A 9 2.94 11.08 -1.48
N PHE A 10 2.47 11.93 -2.39
CA PHE A 10 1.20 11.73 -3.10
C PHE A 10 1.27 10.56 -4.07
N VAL A 11 2.36 10.43 -4.82
CA VAL A 11 2.58 9.28 -5.74
C VAL A 11 2.60 7.97 -4.97
N PHE A 12 3.30 7.90 -3.83
CA PHE A 12 3.31 6.72 -2.97
C PHE A 12 1.94 6.40 -2.39
N PHE A 13 1.21 7.41 -1.94
CA PHE A 13 -0.16 7.23 -1.42
C PHE A 13 -1.09 6.65 -2.50
N ILE A 14 -1.11 7.24 -3.70
CA ILE A 14 -1.93 6.76 -4.81
C ILE A 14 -1.53 5.34 -5.20
N GLY A 15 -0.23 5.03 -5.29
CA GLY A 15 0.25 3.68 -5.58
C GLY A 15 -0.22 2.64 -4.55
N ALA A 16 -0.14 2.98 -3.25
CA ALA A 16 -0.61 2.10 -2.18
C ALA A 16 -2.13 1.85 -2.25
N VAL A 17 -2.91 2.89 -2.55
CA VAL A 17 -4.36 2.78 -2.77
C VAL A 17 -4.67 1.92 -4.00
N SER A 18 -3.94 2.08 -5.10
CA SER A 18 -4.16 1.30 -6.32
C SER A 18 -3.99 -0.19 -6.08
N VAL A 19 -2.93 -0.60 -5.36
CA VAL A 19 -2.71 -2.01 -5.02
C VAL A 19 -3.76 -2.52 -4.03
N LEU A 20 -4.20 -1.71 -3.07
CA LEU A 20 -5.33 -2.08 -2.19
C LEU A 20 -6.60 -2.36 -3.00
N LEU A 21 -6.95 -1.48 -3.93
CA LEU A 21 -8.14 -1.64 -4.78
C LEU A 21 -8.02 -2.88 -5.67
N ASP A 22 -6.86 -3.10 -6.27
CA ASP A 22 -6.56 -4.26 -7.09
C ASP A 22 -6.71 -5.57 -6.28
N TRP A 23 -6.17 -5.61 -5.06
CA TRP A 23 -6.38 -6.72 -4.13
C TRP A 23 -7.86 -6.97 -3.81
N ILE A 24 -8.63 -5.92 -3.49
CA ILE A 24 -10.07 -6.04 -3.18
C ILE A 24 -10.85 -6.60 -4.38
N ILE A 25 -10.55 -6.11 -5.59
CA ILE A 25 -11.19 -6.58 -6.83
C ILE A 25 -10.82 -8.04 -7.09
N PHE A 26 -9.54 -8.40 -6.91
CA PHE A 26 -9.07 -9.76 -7.08
C PHE A 26 -9.73 -10.71 -6.07
N TRP A 27 -9.75 -10.32 -4.80
CA TRP A 27 -10.37 -11.07 -3.71
C TRP A 27 -11.85 -11.33 -4.02
N LYS A 28 -12.60 -10.30 -4.39
CA LYS A 28 -14.03 -10.44 -4.72
C LYS A 28 -14.30 -11.41 -5.87
N LYS A 29 -13.39 -11.52 -6.84
CA LYS A 29 -13.54 -12.41 -8.00
C LYS A 29 -13.12 -13.85 -7.72
N ASN A 30 -12.14 -14.06 -6.85
CA ASN A 30 -11.45 -15.35 -6.70
C ASN A 30 -11.58 -15.99 -5.32
N TYR A 31 -12.40 -15.44 -4.42
CA TYR A 31 -12.54 -15.99 -3.07
C TYR A 31 -13.20 -17.38 -3.08
N GLN A 32 -12.40 -18.42 -2.81
CA GLN A 32 -12.86 -19.80 -2.69
C GLN A 32 -12.55 -20.47 -1.33
N GLY A 33 -11.99 -19.75 -0.35
CA GLY A 33 -12.06 -20.18 1.05
C GLY A 33 -10.75 -20.13 1.85
N ASP A 34 -9.57 -20.25 1.22
CA ASP A 34 -8.30 -20.18 1.95
C ASP A 34 -7.44 -18.95 1.57
N PHE A 35 -7.07 -18.18 2.59
CA PHE A 35 -6.30 -16.94 2.43
C PHE A 35 -4.89 -17.15 1.84
N PRO A 36 -4.13 -18.20 2.21
CA PRO A 36 -2.82 -18.47 1.61
C PRO A 36 -2.89 -18.72 0.11
N GLU A 37 -3.86 -19.52 -0.34
CA GLU A 37 -4.07 -19.85 -1.76
C GLU A 37 -4.49 -18.61 -2.55
N LEU A 38 -5.33 -17.76 -1.97
CA LEU A 38 -5.73 -16.49 -2.57
C LEU A 38 -4.54 -15.55 -2.75
N ARG A 39 -3.64 -15.48 -1.76
CA ARG A 39 -2.42 -14.67 -1.83
C ARG A 39 -1.48 -15.16 -2.93
N GLU A 40 -1.25 -16.46 -3.03
CA GLU A 40 -0.43 -17.02 -4.11
C GLU A 40 -1.06 -16.76 -5.48
N ALA A 41 -2.37 -16.96 -5.62
CA ALA A 41 -3.09 -16.66 -6.85
C ALA A 41 -3.00 -15.17 -7.24
N TYR A 42 -3.02 -14.26 -6.25
CA TYR A 42 -2.85 -12.83 -6.46
C TYR A 42 -1.43 -12.49 -6.95
N ILE A 43 -0.40 -13.06 -6.33
CA ILE A 43 0.98 -12.86 -6.75
C ILE A 43 1.18 -13.37 -8.18
N ASN A 44 0.66 -14.56 -8.48
CA ASN A 44 0.78 -15.21 -9.78
C ASN A 44 0.01 -14.49 -10.91
N HIS A 45 -0.94 -13.61 -10.58
CA HIS A 45 -1.61 -12.75 -11.55
C HIS A 45 -0.64 -11.70 -12.15
N PHE A 46 0.42 -11.34 -11.43
CA PHE A 46 1.40 -10.37 -11.92
C PHE A 46 2.46 -11.03 -12.83
N PRO A 47 3.02 -10.27 -13.79
CA PRO A 47 4.17 -10.70 -14.56
C PRO A 47 5.34 -11.17 -13.67
N ASN A 48 6.11 -12.16 -14.14
CA ASN A 48 7.21 -12.78 -13.38
C ASN A 48 8.23 -11.78 -12.78
N PHE A 49 8.45 -10.63 -13.42
CA PHE A 49 9.37 -9.60 -12.90
C PHE A 49 8.80 -8.79 -11.71
N LEU A 50 7.47 -8.77 -11.54
CA LEU A 50 6.78 -8.10 -10.43
C LEU A 50 6.49 -9.03 -9.26
N GLN A 51 6.39 -10.34 -9.49
CA GLN A 51 6.13 -11.33 -8.43
C GLN A 51 7.06 -11.21 -7.21
N PRO A 52 8.39 -10.97 -7.36
CA PRO A 52 9.28 -10.79 -6.21
C PRO A 52 8.91 -9.57 -5.34
N PHE A 53 8.30 -8.53 -5.92
CA PHE A 53 7.88 -7.34 -5.18
C PHE A 53 6.64 -7.61 -4.32
N PHE A 54 5.81 -8.59 -4.63
CA PHE A 54 4.64 -8.94 -3.83
C PHE A 54 4.89 -10.15 -2.91
N ASN A 55 5.89 -10.98 -3.22
CA ASN A 55 6.21 -12.16 -2.44
C ASN A 55 7.29 -11.94 -1.35
N SER A 56 8.02 -10.82 -1.39
CA SER A 56 9.12 -10.57 -0.46
C SER A 56 8.68 -9.85 0.82
N LYS A 57 9.12 -10.35 1.98
CA LYS A 57 8.98 -9.61 3.27
C LYS A 57 9.68 -8.25 3.23
N LEU A 58 10.75 -8.15 2.43
CA LEU A 58 11.54 -6.93 2.27
C LEU A 58 10.75 -5.84 1.54
N SER A 59 9.99 -6.19 0.51
CA SER A 59 9.17 -5.22 -0.23
C SER A 59 8.00 -4.74 0.62
N THR A 60 7.33 -5.64 1.36
CA THR A 60 6.32 -5.25 2.35
C THR A 60 6.88 -4.26 3.37
N PHE A 61 8.09 -4.49 3.89
CA PHE A 61 8.77 -3.55 4.78
C PHE A 61 8.97 -2.18 4.14
N PHE A 62 9.46 -2.12 2.90
CA PHE A 62 9.64 -0.84 2.18
C PHE A 62 8.32 -0.12 1.92
N PHE A 63 7.24 -0.83 1.60
CA PHE A 63 5.91 -0.26 1.42
C PHE A 63 5.38 0.37 2.71
N VAL A 64 5.48 -0.37 3.83
CA VAL A 64 5.07 0.13 5.15
C VAL A 64 5.87 1.37 5.55
N LEU A 65 7.19 1.35 5.30
CA LEU A 65 8.07 2.48 5.56
C LEU A 65 7.68 3.70 4.70
N ALA A 66 7.42 3.49 3.41
CA ALA A 66 7.03 4.55 2.48
C ALA A 66 5.67 5.17 2.82
N CYS A 67 4.66 4.36 3.14
CA CYS A 67 3.35 4.84 3.59
C CYS A 67 3.45 5.61 4.91
N SER A 68 4.26 5.13 5.86
CA SER A 68 4.50 5.81 7.13
C SER A 68 5.21 7.14 6.93
N ALA A 69 6.21 7.19 6.05
CA ALA A 69 6.92 8.42 5.69
C ALA A 69 5.98 9.42 4.98
N ALA A 70 5.12 8.96 4.07
CA ALA A 70 4.10 9.79 3.42
C ALA A 70 3.12 10.37 4.44
N GLY A 71 2.62 9.54 5.37
CA GLY A 71 1.74 9.98 6.46
C GLY A 71 2.38 11.05 7.33
N TRP A 72 3.66 10.88 7.67
CA TRP A 72 4.43 11.87 8.42
C TRP A 72 4.60 13.19 7.66
N ILE A 73 4.84 13.14 6.35
CA ILE A 73 4.95 14.34 5.50
C ILE A 73 3.61 15.10 5.46
N PHE A 74 2.49 14.38 5.37
CA PHE A 74 1.16 14.99 5.35
C PHE A 74 0.75 15.57 6.70
N LEU A 75 1.11 14.95 7.83
CA LEU A 75 0.84 15.47 9.17
C LEU A 75 1.44 16.86 9.42
N LYS A 76 2.58 17.16 8.79
CA LYS A 76 3.26 18.45 8.94
C LYS A 76 2.56 19.61 8.21
N GLN A 77 1.52 19.33 7.44
CA GLN A 77 0.74 20.35 6.75
C GLN A 77 -0.43 20.84 7.61
N GLN A 78 -0.71 22.14 7.56
CA GLN A 78 -1.74 22.76 8.39
C GLN A 78 -3.17 22.44 7.93
N HIS A 79 -3.38 22.21 6.62
CA HIS A 79 -4.72 21.97 6.06
C HIS A 79 -5.27 20.60 6.45
N LEU A 80 -6.57 20.57 6.77
CA LEU A 80 -7.29 19.38 7.21
C LEU A 80 -7.21 18.23 6.22
N ILE A 81 -7.20 18.52 4.91
CA ILE A 81 -7.13 17.49 3.86
C ILE A 81 -5.86 16.63 3.96
N TYR A 82 -4.72 17.22 4.33
CA TYR A 82 -3.48 16.46 4.51
C TYR A 82 -3.51 15.64 5.80
N LYS A 83 -4.19 16.11 6.85
CA LYS A 83 -4.38 15.29 8.06
C LYS A 83 -5.19 14.03 7.76
N LEU A 84 -6.23 14.14 6.92
CA LEU A 84 -7.00 12.98 6.46
C LEU A 84 -6.12 12.03 5.63
N LEU A 85 -5.34 12.56 4.68
CA LEU A 85 -4.40 11.75 3.90
C LEU A 85 -3.35 11.06 4.78
N ALA A 86 -2.91 11.71 5.86
CA ALA A 86 -1.99 11.12 6.81
C ALA A 86 -2.59 9.92 7.53
N VAL A 87 -3.80 10.07 8.08
CA VAL A 87 -4.53 8.98 8.75
C VAL A 87 -4.72 7.82 7.78
N SER A 88 -5.20 8.08 6.56
CA SER A 88 -5.36 7.05 5.53
C SER A 88 -4.04 6.37 5.16
N SER A 89 -2.93 7.11 5.13
CA SER A 89 -1.59 6.54 4.85
C SER A 89 -1.15 5.58 5.96
N PHE A 90 -1.39 5.91 7.22
CA PHE A 90 -1.09 5.00 8.34
C PHE A 90 -2.02 3.79 8.38
N LEU A 91 -3.31 3.96 8.05
CA LEU A 91 -4.25 2.84 7.91
C LEU A 91 -3.82 1.90 6.78
N LEU A 92 -3.35 2.44 5.65
CA LEU A 92 -2.78 1.63 4.57
C LEU A 92 -1.52 0.89 5.04
N ALA A 93 -0.58 1.57 5.69
CA ALA A 93 0.63 0.92 6.23
C ALA A 93 0.27 -0.24 7.18
N PHE A 94 -0.71 -0.03 8.06
CA PHE A 94 -1.22 -1.06 8.95
C PHE A 94 -1.88 -2.20 8.17
N TRP A 95 -2.74 -1.91 7.20
CA TRP A 95 -3.38 -2.94 6.40
C TRP A 95 -2.36 -3.82 5.65
N TYR A 96 -1.31 -3.23 5.10
CA TYR A 96 -0.22 -3.96 4.44
C TYR A 96 0.54 -4.89 5.40
N LEU A 97 0.72 -4.51 6.66
CA LEU A 97 1.33 -5.35 7.69
C LEU A 97 0.51 -6.63 7.96
N PHE A 98 -0.82 -6.57 7.89
CA PHE A 98 -1.68 -7.74 8.21
C PHE A 98 -2.10 -8.56 7.00
N THR A 99 -2.11 -7.98 5.81
CA THR A 99 -2.66 -8.64 4.61
C THR A 99 -1.57 -9.26 3.74
N LEU A 100 -0.33 -8.76 3.80
CA LEU A 100 0.77 -9.21 2.96
C LEU A 100 1.93 -9.89 3.72
N MET A 101 1.97 -9.81 5.05
CA MET A 101 2.79 -10.71 5.89
C MET A 101 2.07 -12.03 6.13
#